data_AF-A0A519KVS8-F1
#
_entry.id   AF-A0A519KVS8-F1
#
_cell.length_a   1.000
_cell.length_b   1.000
_cell.length_c   1.000
_cell.angle_alpha   90.00
_cell.angle_beta   90.00
_cell.angle_gamma   90.00
#
_symmetry.space_group_name_H-M   'P 1'
#
loop_
_entity.id
_entity.type
_entity.pdbx_description
1 polymer ?
#
loop_
_entity_poly.entity_id
_entity_poly.type
_entity_poly.pdbx_seq_one_letter_code
_entity_poly.pdbx_strand_id
1 'polypeptide(L)'
;AYEKGAAFLRTIERIVGRERFDAWLKGYFERNAFRPMTTELFLEDIRANLIHGDQALERQLMMDAWIYQPGMPSNWVPPVSNAFAPVDAAAQAFTSGGPASAIPWAGWSTQERQRFLAYRPAGRAEGADWLTAAQLADLESTLNLKAEGNAEVVFAWLQIAVRHRYQPAVPTVEHFLTTQGRRKFVLPLFTSLWAEGDWGRPIATRIYAQARPGYHPVTTNSVDAVVGRPN
;
A
#
# COMPACT_ATOMS: atom_id res chain seq x y z
N ALA A 1 -6.04 10.10 4.98
CA ALA A 1 -5.29 11.04 5.83
C ALA A 1 -3.78 10.96 5.59
N TYR A 2 -3.12 9.82 5.89
CA TYR A 2 -1.65 9.67 5.81
C TYR A 2 -1.01 10.19 4.50
N GLU A 3 -1.32 9.58 3.36
CA GLU A 3 -0.67 9.93 2.08
C GLU A 3 -0.94 11.38 1.62
N LYS A 4 -2.21 11.81 1.64
CA LYS A 4 -2.60 13.16 1.22
C LYS A 4 -2.01 14.23 2.14
N GLY A 5 -1.99 14.00 3.46
CA GLY A 5 -1.39 14.92 4.43
C GLY A 5 0.12 15.03 4.29
N ALA A 6 0.82 13.91 4.11
CA ALA A 6 2.26 13.91 3.86
C ALA A 6 2.59 14.66 2.55
N ALA A 7 1.83 14.39 1.48
CA ALA A 7 1.98 15.10 0.20
C ALA A 7 1.70 16.61 0.32
N PHE A 8 0.74 17.02 1.17
CA PHE A 8 0.47 18.43 1.43
C PHE A 8 1.65 19.11 2.11
N LEU A 9 2.20 18.51 3.19
CA LEU A 9 3.38 19.05 3.87
C LEU A 9 4.59 19.14 2.95
N ARG A 10 4.81 18.14 2.08
CA ARG A 10 5.85 18.19 1.02
C ARG A 10 5.58 19.28 -0.02
N THR A 11 4.32 19.55 -0.32
CA THR A 11 3.93 20.64 -1.24
C THR A 11 4.24 21.99 -0.62
N ILE A 12 3.95 22.18 0.67
CA ILE A 12 4.34 23.38 1.42
C ILE A 12 5.87 23.53 1.40
N GLU A 13 6.62 22.48 1.78
CA GLU A 13 8.10 22.46 1.76
C GLU A 13 8.66 22.89 0.39
N ARG A 14 8.10 22.35 -0.70
CA ARG A 14 8.51 22.68 -2.07
C ARG A 14 8.24 24.13 -2.44
N ILE A 15 7.12 24.71 -1.99
CA ILE A 15 6.72 26.07 -2.33
C ILE A 15 7.50 27.10 -1.51
N VAL A 16 7.66 26.87 -0.20
CA VAL A 16 8.30 27.85 0.70
C VAL A 16 9.81 27.63 0.86
N GLY A 17 10.31 26.45 0.50
CA GLY A 17 11.69 26.03 0.71
C GLY A 17 11.90 25.37 2.07
N ARG A 18 12.87 24.46 2.13
CA ARG A 18 13.19 23.62 3.30
C ARG A 18 13.42 24.44 4.58
N GLU A 19 14.22 25.50 4.49
CA GLU A 19 14.60 26.30 5.66
C GLU A 19 13.40 26.99 6.29
N ARG A 20 12.54 27.64 5.49
CA ARG A 20 11.32 28.30 5.96
C ARG A 20 10.32 27.28 6.52
N PHE A 21 10.19 26.14 5.85
CA PHE A 21 9.32 25.06 6.29
C PHE A 21 9.76 24.49 7.64
N ASP A 22 11.04 24.16 7.80
CA ASP A 22 11.57 23.59 9.04
C ASP A 22 11.47 24.59 10.21
N ALA A 23 11.75 25.89 9.97
CA ALA A 23 11.58 26.93 10.98
C ALA A 23 10.12 27.06 11.44
N TRP A 24 9.18 27.10 10.49
CA TRP A 24 7.75 27.12 10.84
C TRP A 24 7.30 25.84 11.54
N LEU A 25 7.71 24.67 11.06
CA LEU A 25 7.29 23.38 11.61
C LEU A 25 7.79 23.17 13.04
N LYS A 26 9.05 23.57 13.33
CA LYS A 26 9.59 23.57 14.69
C LYS A 26 8.79 24.49 15.59
N GLY A 27 8.57 25.74 15.16
CA GLY A 27 7.78 26.70 15.91
C GLY A 27 6.33 26.25 16.11
N TYR A 28 5.74 25.58 15.13
CA TYR A 28 4.39 25.00 15.22
C TYR A 28 4.31 23.99 16.35
N PHE A 29 5.27 23.06 16.46
CA PHE A 29 5.30 22.11 17.57
C PHE A 29 5.53 22.78 18.93
N GLU A 30 6.36 23.83 19.00
CA GLU A 30 6.59 24.58 20.24
C GLU A 30 5.34 25.33 20.71
N ARG A 31 4.67 26.07 19.81
CA ARG A 31 3.45 26.84 20.12
C ARG A 31 2.27 25.96 20.52
N ASN A 32 2.23 24.73 19.99
CA ASN A 32 1.10 23.80 20.13
C ASN A 32 1.43 22.58 21.01
N ALA A 33 2.53 22.61 21.75
CA ALA A 33 2.93 21.54 22.65
C ALA A 33 1.84 21.25 23.69
N PHE A 34 1.45 19.98 23.80
CA PHE A 34 0.44 19.48 24.75
C PHE A 34 -0.94 20.14 24.63
N ARG A 35 -1.30 20.63 23.44
CA ARG A 35 -2.62 21.19 23.14
C ARG A 35 -3.37 20.32 22.12
N PRO A 36 -4.70 20.22 22.24
CA PRO A 36 -5.49 19.66 21.14
C PRO A 36 -5.36 20.57 19.91
N MET A 37 -5.49 19.97 18.74
CA MET A 37 -5.40 20.68 17.46
C MET A 37 -6.61 20.34 16.60
N THR A 38 -7.21 21.37 16.02
CA THR A 38 -8.22 21.23 14.95
C THR A 38 -7.63 21.71 13.63
N THR A 39 -8.30 21.39 12.54
CA THR A 39 -7.92 21.88 11.21
C THR A 39 -7.95 23.41 11.15
N GLU A 40 -8.93 24.03 11.78
CA GLU A 40 -9.11 25.48 11.80
C GLU A 40 -7.96 26.18 12.55
N LEU A 41 -7.56 25.65 13.70
CA LEU A 41 -6.41 26.15 14.47
C LEU A 41 -5.08 25.96 13.69
N PHE A 42 -4.93 24.86 12.96
CA PHE A 42 -3.78 24.66 12.08
C PHE A 42 -3.73 25.72 10.96
N LEU A 43 -4.89 26.01 10.35
CA LEU A 43 -5.02 27.02 9.30
C LEU A 43 -4.74 28.44 9.82
N GLU A 44 -5.18 28.74 11.05
CA GLU A 44 -4.83 29.99 11.73
C GLU A 44 -3.32 30.09 11.98
N ASP A 45 -2.68 29.03 12.49
CA ASP A 45 -1.24 29.03 12.78
C ASP A 45 -0.40 29.22 11.51
N ILE A 46 -0.66 28.45 10.45
CA ILE A 46 0.13 28.56 9.21
C ILE A 46 -0.05 29.93 8.55
N ARG A 47 -1.25 30.51 8.62
CA ARG A 47 -1.50 31.87 8.13
C ARG A 47 -0.74 32.91 8.94
N ALA A 48 -0.73 32.76 10.26
CA ALA A 48 -0.09 33.70 11.17
C ALA A 48 1.44 33.58 11.22
N ASN A 49 2.02 32.39 10.96
CA ASN A 49 3.43 32.09 11.24
C ASN A 49 4.25 31.59 10.04
N LEU A 50 3.64 31.34 8.89
CA LEU A 50 4.35 31.01 7.65
C LEU A 50 3.98 31.96 6.52
N ILE A 51 2.69 32.21 6.34
CA ILE A 51 2.15 32.99 5.22
C ILE A 51 2.23 34.48 5.51
N HIS A 52 1.97 34.91 6.75
CA HIS A 52 2.08 36.31 7.19
C HIS A 52 1.37 37.32 6.28
N GLY A 53 0.18 36.96 5.77
CA GLY A 53 -0.63 37.82 4.88
C GLY A 53 -0.18 37.84 3.41
N ASP A 54 0.82 37.05 3.02
CA ASP A 54 1.22 36.87 1.62
C ASP A 54 0.11 36.16 0.82
N GLN A 55 -0.71 36.96 0.14
CA GLN A 55 -1.82 36.46 -0.67
C GLN A 55 -1.37 35.62 -1.87
N ALA A 56 -0.16 35.85 -2.39
CA ALA A 56 0.36 35.05 -3.49
C ALA A 56 0.72 33.65 -3.00
N LEU A 57 1.37 33.55 -1.83
CA LEU A 57 1.66 32.28 -1.18
C LEU A 57 0.39 31.54 -0.77
N GLU A 58 -0.59 32.21 -0.15
CA GLU A 58 -1.89 31.60 0.22
C GLU A 58 -2.54 30.93 -1.00
N ARG A 59 -2.59 31.63 -2.15
CA ARG A 59 -3.13 31.09 -3.41
C ARG A 59 -2.32 29.90 -3.93
N GLN A 60 -1.00 29.94 -3.84
CA GLN A 60 -0.14 28.84 -4.31
C GLN A 60 -0.27 27.57 -3.46
N LEU A 61 -0.48 27.72 -2.15
CA LEU A 61 -0.63 26.58 -1.24
C LEU A 61 -1.92 25.80 -1.49
N MET A 62 -2.98 26.46 -1.99
CA MET A 62 -4.27 25.84 -2.29
C MET A 62 -4.85 25.03 -1.11
N MET A 63 -4.75 25.56 0.11
CA MET A 63 -5.02 24.80 1.34
C MET A 63 -6.43 24.18 1.39
N ASP A 64 -7.45 24.88 0.87
CA ASP A 64 -8.81 24.34 0.82
C ASP A 64 -8.93 23.10 -0.08
N ALA A 65 -8.21 23.07 -1.20
CA ALA A 65 -8.18 21.91 -2.09
C ALA A 65 -7.48 20.71 -1.43
N TRP A 66 -6.44 20.99 -0.64
CA TRP A 66 -5.73 19.95 0.11
C TRP A 66 -6.56 19.38 1.26
N ILE A 67 -7.28 20.22 1.99
CA ILE A 67 -7.91 19.83 3.26
C ILE A 67 -9.35 19.36 3.04
N TYR A 68 -10.14 20.08 2.25
CA TYR A 68 -11.59 19.89 2.20
C TYR A 68 -12.09 19.23 0.91
N GLN A 69 -11.31 19.24 -0.18
CA GLN A 69 -11.72 18.65 -1.46
C GLN A 69 -11.25 17.19 -1.61
N PRO A 70 -12.00 16.35 -2.35
CA PRO A 70 -11.56 14.99 -2.68
C PRO A 70 -10.39 14.99 -3.68
N GLY A 71 -9.69 13.86 -3.79
CA GLY A 71 -8.58 13.68 -4.74
C GLY A 71 -7.31 14.46 -4.38
N MET A 72 -6.35 14.47 -5.31
CA MET A 72 -5.10 15.24 -5.19
C MET A 72 -5.25 16.60 -5.91
N PRO A 73 -4.88 17.72 -5.29
CA PRO A 73 -4.94 19.04 -5.95
C PRO A 73 -4.01 19.14 -7.16
N SER A 74 -4.28 20.11 -8.04
CA SER A 74 -3.50 20.32 -9.27
C SER A 74 -2.05 20.77 -9.03
N ASN A 75 -1.71 21.28 -7.85
CA ASN A 75 -0.34 21.63 -7.47
C ASN A 75 0.42 20.47 -6.80
N TRP A 76 -0.19 19.28 -6.70
CA TRP A 76 0.51 18.08 -6.23
C TRP A 76 1.52 17.60 -7.26
N VAL A 77 2.69 17.18 -6.77
CA VAL A 77 3.72 16.52 -7.56
C VAL A 77 3.92 15.12 -7.00
N PRO A 78 3.69 14.04 -7.78
CA PRO A 78 3.91 12.68 -7.31
C PRO A 78 5.41 12.43 -7.06
N PRO A 79 5.77 11.68 -6.00
CA PRO A 79 7.16 11.30 -5.77
C PRO A 79 7.67 10.39 -6.90
N VAL A 80 8.91 10.62 -7.33
CA VAL A 80 9.60 9.81 -8.34
C VAL A 80 10.77 9.10 -7.68
N SER A 81 10.95 7.81 -7.98
CA SER A 81 12.08 7.02 -7.52
C SER A 81 12.84 6.45 -8.70
N ASN A 82 14.07 6.91 -8.91
CA ASN A 82 14.93 6.40 -9.98
C ASN A 82 15.30 4.92 -9.76
N ALA A 83 15.30 4.44 -8.51
CA ALA A 83 15.53 3.04 -8.18
C ALA A 83 14.43 2.11 -8.72
N PHE A 84 13.20 2.62 -8.93
CA PHE A 84 12.10 1.81 -9.46
C PHE A 84 12.09 1.68 -10.98
N ALA A 85 12.84 2.52 -11.71
CA ALA A 85 12.94 2.39 -13.17
C ALA A 85 13.43 0.99 -13.64
N PRO A 86 14.55 0.44 -13.12
CA PRO A 86 14.98 -0.91 -13.48
C PRO A 86 14.02 -2.01 -12.99
N VAL A 87 13.34 -1.78 -11.86
CA VAL A 87 12.34 -2.73 -11.33
C VAL A 87 11.13 -2.82 -12.26
N ASP A 88 10.62 -1.67 -12.71
CA ASP A 88 9.48 -1.60 -13.62
C ASP A 88 9.81 -2.23 -14.98
N ALA A 89 11.03 -2.02 -15.48
CA ALA A 89 11.52 -2.66 -16.70
C ALA A 89 11.59 -4.20 -16.56
N ALA A 90 12.09 -4.71 -15.42
CA ALA A 90 12.13 -6.14 -15.15
C ALA A 90 10.71 -6.75 -15.04
N ALA A 91 9.78 -6.05 -14.38
CA ALA A 91 8.40 -6.51 -14.26
C ALA A 91 7.68 -6.56 -15.62
N GLN A 92 7.91 -5.56 -16.48
CA GLN A 92 7.40 -5.55 -17.85
C GLN A 92 8.00 -6.69 -18.68
N ALA A 93 9.32 -6.92 -18.58
CA ALA A 93 9.98 -8.01 -19.30
C ALA A 93 9.43 -9.39 -18.89
N PHE A 94 9.26 -9.63 -17.58
CA PHE A 94 8.71 -10.87 -17.05
C PHE A 94 7.26 -11.10 -17.50
N THR A 95 6.40 -10.09 -17.37
CA THR A 95 5.00 -10.18 -17.80
C THR A 95 4.85 -10.37 -19.32
N SER A 96 5.85 -9.95 -20.10
CA SER A 96 5.92 -10.17 -21.56
C SER A 96 6.50 -11.53 -21.96
N GLY A 97 6.78 -12.42 -21.00
CA GLY A 97 7.24 -13.79 -21.25
C GLY A 97 8.73 -14.03 -20.97
N GLY A 98 9.45 -13.05 -20.42
CA GLY A 98 10.81 -13.26 -19.93
C GLY A 98 10.84 -14.21 -18.71
N PRO A 99 11.94 -14.95 -18.49
CA PRO A 99 12.06 -15.88 -17.37
C PRO A 99 12.29 -15.15 -16.04
N ALA A 100 11.81 -15.73 -14.93
CA ALA A 100 12.03 -15.18 -13.60
C ALA A 100 13.52 -15.13 -13.20
N SER A 101 14.37 -15.96 -13.81
CA SER A 101 15.82 -15.99 -13.56
C SER A 101 16.55 -14.74 -14.05
N ALA A 102 15.93 -13.94 -14.92
CA ALA A 102 16.47 -12.65 -15.36
C ALA A 102 16.18 -11.50 -14.36
N ILE A 103 15.38 -11.76 -13.31
CA ILE A 103 15.01 -10.74 -12.32
C ILE A 103 16.17 -10.60 -11.32
N PRO A 104 16.72 -9.38 -11.10
CA PRO A 104 17.82 -9.15 -10.15
C PRO A 104 17.34 -9.12 -8.68
N TRP A 105 16.55 -10.12 -8.28
CA TRP A 105 15.79 -10.18 -7.02
C TRP A 105 16.66 -10.08 -5.76
N ALA A 106 17.82 -10.74 -5.77
CA ALA A 106 18.72 -10.77 -4.62
C ALA A 106 19.31 -9.39 -4.30
N GLY A 107 19.49 -8.53 -5.30
CA GLY A 107 20.04 -7.18 -5.15
C GLY A 107 19.01 -6.14 -4.71
N TRP A 108 17.72 -6.49 -4.68
CA TRP A 108 16.65 -5.55 -4.38
C TRP A 108 16.33 -5.44 -2.89
N SER A 109 16.04 -4.22 -2.47
CA SER A 109 15.39 -3.87 -1.21
C SER A 109 13.96 -4.43 -1.15
N THR A 110 13.36 -4.39 0.05
CA THR A 110 11.95 -4.80 0.23
C THR A 110 11.00 -3.96 -0.62
N GLN A 111 11.23 -2.65 -0.72
CA GLN A 111 10.39 -1.74 -1.48
C GLN A 111 10.46 -2.01 -2.99
N GLU A 112 11.64 -2.35 -3.51
CA GLU A 112 11.83 -2.75 -4.91
C GLU A 112 11.14 -4.09 -5.20
N ARG A 113 11.27 -5.08 -4.30
CA ARG A 113 10.54 -6.36 -4.41
C ARG A 113 9.02 -6.16 -4.39
N GLN A 114 8.51 -5.32 -3.49
CA GLN A 114 7.10 -4.97 -3.45
C GLN A 114 6.66 -4.24 -4.72
N ARG A 115 7.48 -3.32 -5.25
CA ARG A 115 7.22 -2.61 -6.51
C ARG A 115 7.09 -3.59 -7.68
N PHE A 116 8.00 -4.55 -7.78
CA PHE A 116 7.93 -5.61 -8.79
C PHE A 116 6.63 -6.42 -8.67
N LEU A 117 6.31 -6.91 -7.47
CA LEU A 117 5.11 -7.71 -7.24
C LEU A 117 3.80 -6.91 -7.37
N ALA A 118 3.84 -5.59 -7.20
CA ALA A 118 2.71 -4.70 -7.41
C ALA A 118 2.45 -4.38 -8.89
N TYR A 119 3.39 -4.70 -9.79
CA TYR A 119 3.26 -4.38 -11.22
C TYR A 119 2.04 -5.07 -11.85
N ARG A 120 1.28 -4.32 -12.64
CA ARG A 120 0.15 -4.80 -13.44
C ARG A 120 0.27 -4.23 -14.85
N PRO A 121 0.16 -5.03 -15.92
CA PRO A 121 0.15 -4.51 -17.28
C PRO A 121 -1.03 -3.57 -17.52
N ALA A 122 -0.80 -2.48 -18.24
CA ALA A 122 -1.86 -1.55 -18.65
C ALA A 122 -2.78 -2.17 -19.71
N GLY A 123 -4.01 -1.65 -19.82
CA GLY A 123 -4.97 -2.06 -20.86
C GLY A 123 -5.66 -3.41 -20.64
N ARG A 124 -5.45 -4.04 -19.46
CA ARG A 124 -6.19 -5.25 -19.05
C ARG A 124 -7.52 -4.85 -18.43
N ALA A 125 -8.56 -5.65 -18.68
CA ALA A 125 -9.85 -5.48 -18.00
C ALA A 125 -9.69 -5.69 -16.48
N GLU A 126 -10.53 -5.04 -15.69
CA GLU A 126 -10.57 -5.28 -14.25
C GLU A 126 -10.88 -6.76 -13.98
N GLY A 127 -10.19 -7.33 -12.98
CA GLY A 127 -10.30 -8.77 -12.67
C GLY A 127 -9.58 -9.72 -13.63
N ALA A 128 -9.06 -9.25 -14.78
CA ALA A 128 -8.36 -10.14 -15.72
C ALA A 128 -7.01 -10.62 -15.16
N ASP A 129 -6.71 -11.89 -15.43
CA ASP A 129 -5.39 -12.46 -15.17
C ASP A 129 -4.33 -11.80 -16.06
N TRP A 130 -3.13 -11.66 -15.52
CA TRP A 130 -1.99 -11.06 -16.22
C TRP A 130 -0.74 -11.92 -16.22
N LEU A 131 -0.75 -13.04 -15.49
CA LEU A 131 0.29 -14.07 -15.53
C LEU A 131 -0.35 -15.43 -15.86
N THR A 132 0.39 -16.23 -16.61
CA THR A 132 0.03 -17.64 -16.84
C THR A 132 0.40 -18.52 -15.64
N ALA A 133 -0.17 -19.72 -15.55
CA ALA A 133 0.21 -20.71 -14.55
C ALA A 133 1.70 -21.06 -14.60
N ALA A 134 2.29 -21.12 -15.80
CA ALA A 134 3.73 -21.37 -15.98
C ALA A 134 4.57 -20.21 -15.43
N GLN A 135 4.19 -18.96 -15.68
CA GLN A 135 4.87 -17.79 -15.11
C GLN A 135 4.76 -17.76 -13.59
N LEU A 136 3.60 -18.09 -13.01
CA LEU A 136 3.43 -18.14 -11.55
C LEU A 136 4.33 -19.21 -10.91
N ALA A 137 4.42 -20.39 -11.53
CA ALA A 137 5.29 -21.46 -11.07
C ALA A 137 6.78 -21.10 -11.19
N ASP A 138 7.19 -20.50 -12.32
CA ASP A 138 8.55 -20.00 -12.51
C ASP A 138 8.89 -18.93 -11.48
N LEU A 139 8.01 -17.95 -11.27
CA LEU A 139 8.23 -16.88 -10.30
C LEU A 139 8.39 -17.41 -8.87
N GLU A 140 7.48 -18.28 -8.43
CA GLU A 140 7.49 -18.84 -7.09
C GLU A 140 8.74 -19.67 -6.81
N SER A 141 9.13 -20.52 -7.76
CA SER A 141 10.24 -21.45 -7.60
C SER A 141 11.58 -20.73 -7.72
N THR A 142 11.76 -19.92 -8.77
CA THR A 142 13.02 -19.22 -9.06
C THR A 142 13.34 -18.15 -8.02
N LEU A 143 12.32 -17.44 -7.48
CA LEU A 143 12.52 -16.43 -6.45
C LEU A 143 12.35 -16.97 -5.02
N ASN A 144 12.10 -18.27 -4.87
CA ASN A 144 11.90 -18.99 -3.61
C ASN A 144 10.84 -18.34 -2.70
N LEU A 145 9.71 -17.90 -3.27
CA LEU A 145 8.68 -17.12 -2.56
C LEU A 145 7.99 -17.93 -1.46
N LYS A 146 8.03 -19.27 -1.51
CA LYS A 146 7.50 -20.14 -0.44
C LYS A 146 8.28 -20.01 0.86
N ALA A 147 9.57 -19.73 0.78
CA ALA A 147 10.47 -19.60 1.94
C ALA A 147 10.86 -18.14 2.22
N GLU A 148 10.19 -17.17 1.60
CA GLU A 148 10.40 -15.75 1.88
C GLU A 148 9.97 -15.44 3.32
N GLY A 149 10.89 -14.84 4.10
CA GLY A 149 10.66 -14.52 5.51
C GLY A 149 10.06 -13.14 5.73
N ASN A 150 10.18 -12.24 4.74
CA ASN A 150 9.63 -10.90 4.86
C ASN A 150 8.12 -10.89 4.59
N ALA A 151 7.33 -10.67 5.64
CA ALA A 151 5.87 -10.68 5.57
C ALA A 151 5.28 -9.68 4.55
N GLU A 152 5.95 -8.56 4.28
CA GLU A 152 5.50 -7.60 3.25
C GLU A 152 5.62 -8.17 1.83
N VAL A 153 6.69 -8.93 1.58
CA VAL A 153 6.95 -9.58 0.29
C VAL A 153 6.06 -10.80 0.11
N VAL A 154 5.95 -11.64 1.16
CA VAL A 154 5.01 -12.77 1.16
C VAL A 154 3.59 -12.28 0.89
N PHE A 155 3.13 -11.26 1.60
CA PHE A 155 1.81 -10.68 1.37
C PHE A 155 1.62 -10.18 -0.07
N ALA A 156 2.60 -9.47 -0.63
CA ALA A 156 2.55 -8.99 -2.02
C ALA A 156 2.47 -10.16 -3.02
N TRP A 157 3.23 -11.24 -2.79
CA TRP A 157 3.14 -12.46 -3.59
C TRP A 157 1.76 -13.12 -3.48
N LEU A 158 1.26 -13.31 -2.25
CA LEU A 158 -0.02 -13.97 -2.02
C LEU A 158 -1.20 -13.20 -2.64
N GLN A 159 -1.13 -11.87 -2.72
CA GLN A 159 -2.11 -11.06 -3.46
C GLN A 159 -2.13 -11.40 -4.96
N ILE A 160 -0.99 -11.71 -5.56
CA ILE A 160 -0.92 -12.19 -6.95
C ILE A 160 -1.48 -13.61 -7.04
N ALA A 161 -1.01 -14.51 -6.18
CA ALA A 161 -1.34 -15.92 -6.22
C ALA A 161 -2.85 -16.17 -6.04
N VAL A 162 -3.48 -15.51 -5.06
CA VAL A 162 -4.92 -15.62 -4.81
C VAL A 162 -5.72 -15.13 -6.02
N ARG A 163 -5.37 -13.98 -6.60
CA ARG A 163 -6.08 -13.42 -7.75
C ARG A 163 -6.02 -14.30 -9.00
N HIS A 164 -4.95 -15.07 -9.14
CA HIS A 164 -4.81 -16.06 -10.22
C HIS A 164 -5.30 -17.45 -9.84
N ARG A 165 -5.97 -17.61 -8.68
CA ARG A 165 -6.42 -18.90 -8.17
C ARG A 165 -5.30 -19.95 -8.17
N TYR A 166 -4.08 -19.52 -7.84
CA TYR A 166 -2.87 -20.33 -7.94
C TYR A 166 -2.80 -21.33 -6.77
N GLN A 167 -3.32 -22.54 -7.01
CA GLN A 167 -3.45 -23.61 -6.03
C GLN A 167 -2.18 -23.93 -5.23
N PRO A 168 -0.97 -23.97 -5.81
CA PRO A 168 0.25 -24.32 -5.07
C PRO A 168 0.61 -23.36 -3.92
N ALA A 169 0.09 -22.11 -3.94
CA ALA A 169 0.32 -21.14 -2.88
C ALA A 169 -0.69 -21.24 -1.71
N VAL A 170 -1.76 -22.03 -1.83
CA VAL A 170 -2.79 -22.15 -0.77
C VAL A 170 -2.19 -22.56 0.59
N PRO A 171 -1.24 -23.51 0.70
CA PRO A 171 -0.58 -23.81 1.97
C PRO A 171 0.17 -22.60 2.56
N THR A 172 0.80 -21.78 1.71
CA THR A 172 1.48 -20.54 2.13
C THR A 172 0.48 -19.49 2.60
N VAL A 173 -0.66 -19.34 1.91
CA VAL A 173 -1.78 -18.47 2.35
C VAL A 173 -2.27 -18.88 3.73
N GLU A 174 -2.51 -20.17 3.94
CA GLU A 174 -2.99 -20.72 5.21
C GLU A 174 -1.99 -20.52 6.35
N HIS A 175 -0.71 -20.84 6.13
CA HIS A 175 0.33 -20.60 7.11
C HIS A 175 0.44 -19.11 7.45
N PHE A 176 0.41 -18.23 6.45
CA PHE A 176 0.53 -16.80 6.66
C PHE A 176 -0.68 -16.24 7.44
N LEU A 177 -1.91 -16.64 7.10
CA LEU A 177 -3.11 -16.17 7.79
C LEU A 177 -3.24 -16.74 9.20
N THR A 178 -2.76 -17.96 9.47
CA THR A 178 -2.81 -18.54 10.82
C THR A 178 -1.71 -18.03 11.76
N THR A 179 -0.64 -17.42 11.22
CA THR A 179 0.48 -16.88 12.01
C THR A 179 0.50 -15.34 12.11
N GLN A 180 -0.18 -14.63 11.19
CA GLN A 180 -0.24 -13.16 11.19
C GLN A 180 -1.60 -12.64 11.63
N GLY A 181 -1.64 -11.77 12.66
CA GLY A 181 -2.88 -11.12 13.13
C GLY A 181 -3.11 -9.68 12.64
N ARG A 182 -2.14 -9.10 11.91
CA ARG A 182 -2.20 -7.69 11.48
C ARG A 182 -3.29 -7.49 10.44
N ARG A 183 -4.30 -6.67 10.76
CA ARG A 183 -5.43 -6.37 9.86
C ARG A 183 -5.02 -5.95 8.46
N LYS A 184 -3.89 -5.23 8.31
CA LYS A 184 -3.37 -4.77 7.01
C LYS A 184 -3.04 -5.90 6.03
N PHE A 185 -2.79 -7.10 6.55
CA PHE A 185 -2.51 -8.30 5.77
C PHE A 185 -3.74 -9.21 5.70
N VAL A 186 -4.33 -9.47 6.87
CA VAL A 186 -5.41 -10.43 7.04
C VAL A 186 -6.65 -10.03 6.24
N LEU A 187 -7.13 -8.80 6.43
CA LEU A 187 -8.37 -8.36 5.79
C LEU A 187 -8.26 -8.39 4.26
N PRO A 188 -7.23 -7.80 3.62
CA PRO A 188 -7.12 -7.86 2.17
C PRO A 188 -6.99 -9.28 1.61
N LEU A 189 -6.31 -10.21 2.29
CA LEU A 189 -6.22 -11.59 1.79
C LEU A 189 -7.54 -12.33 1.89
N PHE A 190 -8.30 -12.17 2.98
CA PHE A 190 -9.65 -12.76 3.06
C PHE A 190 -10.61 -12.12 2.05
N THR A 191 -10.54 -10.80 1.85
CA THR A 191 -11.31 -10.12 0.79
C THR A 191 -10.96 -10.68 -0.59
N SER A 192 -9.68 -10.81 -0.92
CA SER A 192 -9.25 -11.37 -2.21
C SER A 192 -9.70 -12.82 -2.37
N LEU A 193 -9.52 -13.69 -1.36
CA LEU A 193 -10.01 -15.07 -1.42
C LEU A 193 -11.53 -15.12 -1.62
N TRP A 194 -12.28 -14.30 -0.90
CA TRP A 194 -13.74 -14.30 -0.98
C TRP A 194 -14.26 -13.85 -2.36
N ALA A 195 -13.53 -12.94 -3.02
CA ALA A 195 -13.83 -12.46 -4.36
C ALA A 195 -13.68 -13.55 -5.44
N GLU A 196 -12.84 -14.55 -5.22
CA GLU A 196 -12.59 -15.66 -6.17
C GLU A 196 -13.66 -16.78 -6.12
N GLY A 197 -14.88 -16.46 -5.67
CA GLY A 197 -16.06 -17.31 -5.80
C GLY A 197 -15.90 -18.73 -5.28
N ASP A 198 -16.28 -19.71 -6.09
CA ASP A 198 -16.32 -21.14 -5.71
C ASP A 198 -14.94 -21.70 -5.38
N TRP A 199 -13.86 -21.12 -5.93
CA TRP A 199 -12.51 -21.51 -5.59
C TRP A 199 -12.09 -20.96 -4.23
N GLY A 200 -12.27 -19.66 -4.02
CA GLY A 200 -11.68 -18.99 -2.85
C GLY A 200 -12.53 -18.98 -1.59
N ARG A 201 -13.88 -19.00 -1.70
CA ARG A 201 -14.77 -18.98 -0.53
C ARG A 201 -14.60 -20.18 0.40
N PRO A 202 -14.54 -21.45 -0.08
CA PRO A 202 -14.30 -22.60 0.79
C PRO A 202 -12.94 -22.53 1.50
N ILE A 203 -11.91 -22.03 0.79
CA ILE A 203 -10.56 -21.82 1.35
C ILE A 203 -10.61 -20.76 2.47
N ALA A 204 -11.22 -19.61 2.21
CA ALA A 204 -11.39 -18.53 3.17
C ALA A 204 -12.13 -19.01 4.43
N THR A 205 -13.29 -19.67 4.27
CA THR A 205 -14.09 -20.16 5.40
C THR A 205 -13.29 -21.11 6.28
N ARG A 206 -12.61 -22.09 5.68
CA ARG A 206 -11.80 -23.08 6.41
C ARG A 206 -10.65 -22.44 7.16
N ILE A 207 -9.85 -21.60 6.49
CA ILE A 207 -8.70 -20.93 7.12
C ILE A 207 -9.18 -19.97 8.22
N TYR A 208 -10.27 -19.23 7.99
CA TYR A 208 -10.77 -18.28 8.97
C TYR A 208 -11.29 -18.98 10.24
N ALA A 209 -11.98 -20.11 10.12
CA ALA A 209 -12.41 -20.89 11.29
C ALA A 209 -11.23 -21.24 12.20
N GLN A 210 -10.06 -21.57 11.63
CA GLN A 210 -8.85 -21.87 12.39
C GLN A 210 -8.15 -20.61 12.93
N ALA A 211 -8.02 -19.56 12.12
CA ALA A 211 -7.23 -18.37 12.48
C ALA A 211 -7.99 -17.40 13.40
N ARG A 212 -9.32 -17.34 13.29
CA ARG A 212 -10.18 -16.36 13.97
C ARG A 212 -9.97 -16.29 15.49
N PRO A 213 -9.87 -17.40 16.25
CA PRO A 213 -9.65 -17.35 17.70
C PRO A 213 -8.36 -16.63 18.11
N GLY A 214 -7.34 -16.60 17.25
CA GLY A 214 -6.06 -15.92 17.50
C GLY A 214 -6.05 -14.43 17.12
N TYR A 215 -7.08 -13.93 16.46
CA TYR A 215 -7.12 -12.54 16.00
C TYR A 215 -7.67 -11.57 17.04
N HIS A 216 -7.12 -10.36 17.06
CA HIS A 216 -7.67 -9.24 17.83
C HIS A 216 -9.10 -8.90 17.34
N PRO A 217 -10.03 -8.49 18.23
CA PRO A 217 -11.42 -8.16 17.88
C PRO A 217 -11.59 -7.17 16.72
N VAL A 218 -10.69 -6.19 16.59
CA VAL A 218 -10.71 -5.24 15.45
C VAL A 218 -10.50 -5.95 14.11
N THR A 219 -9.63 -6.97 14.08
CA THR A 219 -9.40 -7.78 12.88
C THR A 219 -10.61 -8.70 12.64
N THR A 220 -11.10 -9.41 13.66
CA THR A 220 -12.24 -10.33 13.48
C THR A 220 -13.49 -9.60 13.03
N ASN A 221 -13.84 -8.46 13.63
CA ASN A 221 -15.01 -7.66 13.21
C ASN A 221 -14.95 -7.26 11.72
N SER A 222 -13.74 -6.98 11.21
CA SER A 222 -13.56 -6.60 9.81
C SER A 222 -13.66 -7.80 8.86
N VAL A 223 -13.13 -8.95 9.26
CA VAL A 223 -13.18 -10.18 8.45
C VAL A 223 -14.56 -10.84 8.50
N ASP A 224 -15.23 -10.84 9.67
CA ASP A 224 -16.61 -11.28 9.85
C ASP A 224 -17.55 -10.58 8.85
N ALA A 225 -17.34 -9.29 8.57
CA ALA A 225 -18.13 -8.53 7.60
C ALA A 225 -17.91 -8.96 6.14
N VAL A 226 -16.82 -9.69 5.86
CA VAL A 226 -16.48 -10.18 4.51
C VAL A 226 -16.90 -11.64 4.34
N VAL A 227 -16.48 -12.52 5.26
CA VAL A 227 -16.61 -13.97 5.11
C VAL A 227 -17.70 -14.58 6.00
N GLY A 228 -18.37 -13.77 6.82
CA GLY A 228 -19.29 -14.23 7.85
C GLY A 228 -18.56 -14.79 9.08
N ARG A 229 -19.33 -15.04 10.14
CA ARG A 229 -18.82 -15.75 11.32
C ARG A 229 -18.87 -17.25 11.06
N PRO A 230 -17.75 -17.98 11.24
CA PRO A 230 -17.78 -19.43 11.30
C PRO A 230 -18.72 -19.89 12.42
N ASN A 231 -19.48 -20.95 12.17
CA ASN A 231 -20.32 -21.62 13.18
C ASN A 231 -19.48 -22.29 14.25
#